data_AF-L8PT99-F1
#
_entry.id   AF-L8PT99-F1
#
_cell.length_a   1.000
_cell.length_b   1.000
_cell.length_c   1.000
_cell.angle_alpha   90.00
_cell.angle_beta   90.00
_cell.angle_gamma   90.00
#
_symmetry.space_group_name_H-M   'P 1'
#
loop_
_entity.id
_entity.type
_entity.pdbx_description
1 polymer ?
#
loop_
_entity_poly.entity_id
_entity_poly.type
_entity_poly.pdbx_seq_one_letter_code
_entity_poly.pdbx_strand_id
1 'polypeptide(L)'
;MDSATAREQALDAAEKLFYGRGIQSVGMDDIRGASGVSLKRLYQLFPAKEQLVEAYLERRDLRWRGRLAAHVERQKDPERRILAVFDWLEEWFGEEDFRGCAWINSYGELGARSERVAGQVRAHKRAFRDYLASLVAGAGRPEALTGPLYLLAEGAMVTAGITGGARPAAEAREAARSLLAAR
;
A
#
# COMPACT_ATOMS: atom_id res chain seq x y z
N MET A 1 -22.90 -8.12 -19.88
CA MET A 1 -22.19 -7.65 -18.69
C MET A 1 -22.06 -6.14 -18.80
N ASP A 2 -22.55 -5.40 -17.82
CA ASP A 2 -22.42 -3.95 -17.80
C ASP A 2 -20.94 -3.53 -17.63
N SER A 3 -20.60 -2.33 -18.12
CA SER A 3 -19.23 -1.78 -18.12
C SER A 3 -18.64 -1.69 -16.72
N ALA A 4 -19.44 -1.32 -15.72
CA ALA A 4 -19.00 -1.25 -14.34
C ALA A 4 -18.63 -2.63 -13.79
N THR A 5 -19.51 -3.62 -13.97
CA THR A 5 -19.25 -5.01 -13.53
C THR A 5 -17.99 -5.59 -14.19
N ALA A 6 -17.82 -5.39 -15.49
CA ALA A 6 -16.64 -5.87 -16.22
C ALA A 6 -15.35 -5.23 -15.69
N ARG A 7 -15.40 -3.93 -15.36
CA ARG A 7 -14.27 -3.21 -14.80
C ARG A 7 -13.89 -3.75 -13.42
N GLU A 8 -14.86 -3.98 -12.55
CA GLU A 8 -14.61 -4.52 -11.22
C GLU A 8 -14.04 -5.94 -11.28
N GLN A 9 -14.62 -6.83 -12.09
CA GLN A 9 -14.09 -8.19 -12.27
C GLN A 9 -12.65 -8.20 -12.81
N ALA A 10 -12.34 -7.30 -13.74
CA ALA A 10 -10.98 -7.15 -14.24
C ALA A 10 -10.01 -6.67 -13.14
N LEU A 11 -10.44 -5.72 -12.30
CA LEU A 11 -9.61 -5.21 -11.20
C LEU A 11 -9.43 -6.22 -10.07
N ASP A 12 -10.45 -7.00 -9.73
CA ASP A 12 -10.35 -8.07 -8.73
C ASP A 12 -9.33 -9.13 -9.17
N ALA A 13 -9.40 -9.54 -10.44
CA ALA A 13 -8.43 -10.47 -11.03
C ALA A 13 -7.02 -9.87 -11.08
N ALA A 14 -6.89 -8.60 -11.50
CA ALA A 14 -5.62 -7.90 -11.58
C ALA A 14 -4.97 -7.75 -10.21
N GLU A 15 -5.71 -7.35 -9.19
CA GLU A 15 -5.18 -7.23 -7.83
C GLU A 15 -4.65 -8.56 -7.30
N LYS A 16 -5.46 -9.63 -7.41
CA LYS A 16 -5.05 -10.95 -6.95
C LYS A 16 -3.79 -11.44 -7.66
N LEU A 17 -3.73 -11.29 -8.98
CA LEU A 17 -2.63 -11.80 -9.79
C LEU A 17 -1.38 -10.93 -9.67
N PHE A 18 -1.48 -9.61 -9.82
CA PHE A 18 -0.33 -8.71 -9.72
C PHE A 18 0.29 -8.74 -8.33
N TYR A 19 -0.52 -8.75 -7.27
CA TYR A 19 0.02 -8.80 -5.90
C TYR A 19 0.62 -10.18 -5.57
N GLY A 20 -0.01 -11.27 -6.01
CA GLY A 20 0.47 -12.63 -5.73
C GLY A 20 1.69 -13.06 -6.53
N ARG A 21 1.71 -12.74 -7.84
CA ARG A 21 2.70 -13.25 -8.82
C ARG A 21 3.69 -12.20 -9.33
N GLY A 22 3.45 -10.92 -9.07
CA GLY A 22 4.20 -9.81 -9.67
C GLY A 22 3.58 -9.32 -10.98
N ILE A 23 3.85 -8.08 -11.37
CA ILE A 23 3.22 -7.45 -12.52
C ILE A 23 3.79 -8.02 -13.83
N GLN A 24 5.11 -8.17 -13.97
CA GLN A 24 5.75 -8.63 -15.20
C GLN A 24 5.32 -10.04 -15.60
N SER A 25 5.12 -10.92 -14.61
CA SER A 25 4.80 -12.33 -14.81
C SER A 25 3.32 -12.60 -15.18
N VAL A 26 2.47 -11.58 -15.13
CA VAL A 26 1.03 -11.68 -15.36
C VAL A 26 0.67 -11.01 -16.68
N GLY A 27 0.19 -11.77 -17.66
CA GLY A 27 -0.28 -11.27 -18.95
C GLY A 27 -1.75 -10.84 -18.92
N MET A 28 -2.19 -10.12 -19.97
CA MET A 28 -3.62 -9.80 -20.14
C MET A 28 -4.49 -11.05 -20.31
N ASP A 29 -3.93 -12.15 -20.83
CA ASP A 29 -4.61 -13.44 -20.91
C ASP A 29 -4.80 -14.11 -19.55
N ASP A 30 -3.87 -13.97 -18.60
CA ASP A 30 -4.07 -14.41 -17.22
C ASP A 30 -5.26 -13.66 -16.59
N ILE A 31 -5.34 -12.34 -16.80
CA ILE A 31 -6.46 -11.51 -16.31
C ILE A 31 -7.78 -11.96 -16.93
N ARG A 32 -7.80 -12.22 -18.25
CA ARG A 32 -8.99 -12.77 -18.93
C ARG A 32 -9.45 -14.08 -18.30
N GLY A 33 -8.52 -15.00 -18.08
CA GLY A 33 -8.80 -16.30 -17.49
C GLY A 33 -9.40 -16.18 -16.07
N ALA A 34 -8.84 -15.29 -15.26
CA ALA A 34 -9.28 -15.10 -13.88
C ALA A 34 -10.54 -14.24 -13.72
N SER A 35 -10.76 -13.25 -14.59
CA SER A 35 -11.90 -12.33 -14.51
C SER A 35 -13.16 -12.82 -15.23
N GLY A 36 -13.02 -13.72 -16.20
CA GLY A 36 -14.12 -14.10 -17.11
C GLY A 36 -14.50 -13.01 -18.11
N VAL A 37 -13.80 -11.87 -18.13
CA VAL A 37 -14.01 -10.77 -19.07
C VAL A 37 -13.24 -11.05 -20.35
N SER A 38 -13.87 -10.92 -21.51
CA SER A 38 -13.22 -11.19 -22.79
C SER A 38 -12.02 -10.27 -23.04
N LEU A 39 -10.99 -10.76 -23.76
CA LEU A 39 -9.77 -9.98 -24.02
C LEU A 39 -10.08 -8.65 -24.71
N LYS A 40 -10.98 -8.69 -25.71
CA LYS A 40 -11.46 -7.49 -26.40
C LYS A 40 -12.06 -6.49 -25.41
N ARG A 41 -12.83 -6.96 -24.43
CA ARG A 41 -13.45 -6.09 -23.43
C ARG A 41 -12.43 -5.54 -22.44
N LEU A 42 -11.44 -6.33 -22.03
CA LEU A 42 -10.33 -5.85 -21.20
C LEU A 42 -9.59 -4.70 -21.87
N TYR A 43 -9.22 -4.82 -23.14
CA TYR A 43 -8.56 -3.73 -23.88
C TYR A 43 -9.45 -2.52 -24.15
N GLN A 44 -10.78 -2.69 -24.20
CA GLN A 44 -11.71 -1.54 -24.24
C GLN A 44 -11.73 -0.77 -22.91
N LEU A 45 -11.59 -1.46 -21.77
CA LEU A 45 -11.60 -0.85 -20.44
C LEU A 45 -10.22 -0.29 -20.06
N PHE A 46 -9.16 -1.02 -20.42
CA PHE A 46 -7.77 -0.74 -20.11
C PHE A 46 -6.94 -0.95 -21.40
N PRO A 47 -6.80 0.09 -22.23
CA PRO A 47 -6.11 0.00 -23.53
C PRO A 47 -4.66 -0.51 -23.44
N ALA A 48 -4.00 -0.28 -22.31
CA ALA A 48 -2.68 -0.84 -21.99
C ALA A 48 -2.67 -1.50 -20.61
N LYS A 49 -1.77 -2.48 -20.43
CA LYS A 49 -1.57 -3.15 -19.13
C LYS A 49 -1.18 -2.16 -18.05
N GLU A 50 -0.37 -1.12 -18.35
CA GLU A 50 -0.02 -0.11 -17.34
C GLU A 50 -1.24 0.66 -16.81
N GLN A 51 -2.30 0.83 -17.61
CA GLN A 51 -3.54 1.48 -17.13
C GLN A 51 -4.31 0.59 -16.17
N LEU A 52 -4.28 -0.73 -16.38
CA LEU A 52 -4.84 -1.68 -15.43
C LEU A 52 -4.02 -1.71 -14.12
N VAL A 53 -2.68 -1.64 -14.22
CA VAL A 53 -1.79 -1.55 -13.05
C VAL A 53 -2.04 -0.26 -12.26
N GLU A 54 -2.15 0.88 -12.93
CA GLU A 54 -2.48 2.16 -12.29
C GLU A 54 -3.81 2.10 -11.54
N ALA A 55 -4.87 1.60 -12.18
CA ALA A 55 -6.19 1.48 -11.57
C ALA A 55 -6.18 0.48 -10.38
N TYR A 56 -5.39 -0.59 -10.46
CA TYR A 56 -5.15 -1.50 -9.34
C TYR A 56 -4.50 -0.77 -8.15
N LEU A 57 -3.42 -0.03 -8.39
CA LEU A 57 -2.70 0.70 -7.34
C LEU A 57 -3.55 1.79 -6.70
N GLU A 58 -4.35 2.50 -7.48
CA GLU A 58 -5.29 3.51 -6.98
C GLU A 58 -6.38 2.87 -6.08
N ARG A 59 -7.02 1.79 -6.55
CA ARG A 59 -8.02 1.07 -5.76
C ARG A 59 -7.44 0.51 -4.46
N ARG A 60 -6.19 0.03 -4.50
CA ARG A 60 -5.48 -0.46 -3.31
C ARG A 60 -5.12 0.69 -2.36
N ASP A 61 -4.74 1.85 -2.88
CA ASP A 61 -4.36 3.02 -2.07
C ASP A 61 -5.52 3.51 -1.22
N LEU A 62 -6.68 3.68 -1.84
CA LEU A 62 -7.90 4.11 -1.15
C LEU A 62 -8.26 3.16 0.01
N ARG A 63 -8.23 1.85 -0.24
CA ARG A 63 -8.52 0.84 0.79
C ARG A 63 -7.46 0.80 1.89
N TRP A 64 -6.18 0.81 1.53
CA TRP A 64 -5.07 0.75 2.48
C TRP A 64 -5.08 1.97 3.40
N ARG A 65 -5.18 3.18 2.84
CA ARG A 65 -5.24 4.42 3.64
C ARG A 65 -6.51 4.51 4.48
N GLY A 66 -7.65 4.07 3.93
CA GLY A 66 -8.90 4.02 4.68
C GLY A 66 -8.83 3.07 5.89
N ARG A 67 -8.27 1.87 5.71
CA ARG A 67 -8.07 0.90 6.79
C ARG A 67 -7.11 1.41 7.87
N LEU A 68 -5.98 2.02 7.46
CA LEU A 68 -5.03 2.62 8.38
C LEU A 68 -5.70 3.74 9.20
N ALA A 69 -6.36 4.68 8.53
CA ALA A 69 -7.03 5.80 9.20
C ALA A 69 -8.08 5.30 10.19
N ALA A 70 -8.94 4.36 9.77
CA ALA A 70 -9.95 3.76 10.64
C ALA A 70 -9.35 3.02 11.85
N HIS A 71 -8.17 2.41 11.71
CA HIS A 71 -7.47 1.80 12.86
C HIS A 71 -6.98 2.88 13.83
N VAL A 72 -6.27 3.88 13.32
CA VAL A 72 -5.67 4.95 14.14
C VAL A 72 -6.74 5.78 14.86
N GLU A 73 -7.87 6.07 14.20
CA GLU A 73 -8.97 6.87 14.75
C GLU A 73 -9.62 6.26 16.01
N ARG A 74 -9.45 4.95 16.24
CA ARG A 74 -9.90 4.31 17.48
C ARG A 74 -9.14 4.79 18.71
N GLN A 75 -7.94 5.33 18.54
CA GLN A 75 -7.17 5.93 19.63
C GLN A 75 -7.60 7.38 19.86
N LYS A 76 -7.88 7.73 21.12
CA LYS A 76 -8.24 9.10 21.52
C LYS A 76 -7.02 9.96 21.81
N ASP A 77 -5.96 9.35 22.34
CA ASP A 77 -4.73 10.04 22.68
C ASP A 77 -3.90 10.34 21.41
N PRO A 78 -3.55 11.61 21.14
CA PRO A 78 -2.83 11.98 19.92
C PRO A 78 -1.47 11.30 19.75
N GLU A 79 -0.74 11.05 20.83
CA GLU A 79 0.56 10.40 20.74
C GLU A 79 0.42 8.90 20.47
N ARG A 80 -0.56 8.24 21.12
CA ARG A 80 -0.90 6.84 20.82
C ARG A 80 -1.38 6.64 19.39
N ARG A 81 -1.95 7.66 18.73
CA ARG A 81 -2.29 7.58 17.30
C ARG A 81 -1.07 7.36 16.41
N ILE A 82 0.08 7.94 16.77
CA ILE A 82 1.34 7.73 16.04
C ILE A 82 1.78 6.27 16.19
N LEU A 83 1.75 5.73 17.41
CA LEU A 83 2.10 4.33 17.65
C LEU A 83 1.11 3.34 17.02
N ALA A 84 -0.17 3.70 16.94
CA ALA A 84 -1.21 2.89 16.32
C ALA A 84 -1.01 2.67 14.82
N VAL A 85 -0.22 3.52 14.15
CA VAL A 85 0.21 3.24 12.76
C VAL A 85 0.99 1.92 12.71
N PHE A 86 1.91 1.71 13.65
CA PHE A 86 2.72 0.50 13.69
C PHE A 86 1.93 -0.71 14.21
N ASP A 87 1.00 -0.51 15.15
CA ASP A 87 0.06 -1.57 15.57
C ASP A 87 -0.76 -2.07 14.37
N TRP A 88 -1.25 -1.16 13.54
CA TRP A 88 -1.96 -1.51 12.31
C TRP A 88 -1.06 -2.23 11.29
N LEU A 89 0.21 -1.82 11.15
CA LEU A 89 1.16 -2.53 10.29
C LEU A 89 1.40 -3.95 10.78
N GLU A 90 1.47 -4.17 12.09
CA GLU A 90 1.61 -5.50 12.66
C GLU A 90 0.41 -6.39 12.30
N GLU A 91 -0.82 -5.88 12.44
CA GLU A 91 -2.04 -6.57 12.00
C GLU A 91 -2.00 -6.87 10.49
N TRP A 92 -1.63 -5.89 9.67
CA TRP A 92 -1.59 -6.03 8.21
C TRP A 92 -0.52 -7.04 7.76
N PHE A 93 0.64 -7.10 8.41
CA PHE A 93 1.70 -8.05 8.09
C PHE A 93 1.31 -9.49 8.44
N GLY A 94 0.35 -9.68 9.34
CA GLY A 94 -0.17 -10.98 9.74
C GLY A 94 -1.28 -11.54 8.83
N GLU A 95 -1.72 -10.79 7.81
CA GLU A 95 -2.74 -11.28 6.87
C GLU A 95 -2.19 -12.43 5.99
N GLU A 96 -3.03 -13.42 5.71
CA GLU A 96 -2.63 -14.63 4.96
C GLU A 96 -2.09 -14.31 3.56
N ASP A 97 -2.61 -13.25 2.94
CA ASP A 97 -2.22 -12.81 1.61
C ASP A 97 -1.15 -11.70 1.63
N PHE A 98 -0.53 -11.40 2.78
CA PHE A 98 0.51 -10.39 2.87
C PHE A 98 1.76 -10.76 2.05
N ARG A 99 2.12 -9.88 1.12
CA ARG A 99 3.25 -10.03 0.17
C ARG A 99 4.12 -8.77 0.12
N GLY A 100 4.21 -8.06 1.25
CA GLY A 100 4.92 -6.79 1.34
C GLY A 100 4.16 -5.61 0.73
N CYS A 101 4.87 -4.49 0.56
CA CYS A 101 4.28 -3.26 0.04
C CYS A 101 4.06 -3.33 -1.48
N ALA A 102 2.78 -3.34 -1.90
CA ALA A 102 2.40 -3.38 -3.30
C ALA A 102 3.04 -2.27 -4.15
N TRP A 103 3.20 -1.06 -3.59
CA TRP A 103 3.82 0.08 -4.28
C TRP A 103 5.33 -0.08 -4.46
N ILE A 104 6.03 -0.60 -3.45
CA ILE A 104 7.48 -0.88 -3.55
C ILE A 104 7.73 -1.97 -4.59
N ASN A 105 6.96 -3.06 -4.53
CA ASN A 105 7.07 -4.16 -5.50
C ASN A 105 6.79 -3.65 -6.93
N SER A 106 5.71 -2.88 -7.11
CA SER A 106 5.35 -2.33 -8.42
C SER A 106 6.40 -1.35 -8.98
N TYR A 107 6.98 -0.52 -8.11
CA TYR A 107 8.07 0.36 -8.51
C TYR A 107 9.33 -0.41 -8.91
N GLY A 108 9.68 -1.48 -8.18
CA GLY A 108 10.80 -2.34 -8.53
C GLY A 108 10.67 -2.97 -9.91
N GLU A 109 9.45 -3.36 -10.31
CA GLU A 109 9.20 -4.02 -11.60
C GLU A 109 9.05 -3.06 -12.79
N LEU A 110 8.48 -1.86 -12.56
CA LEU A 110 8.03 -0.96 -13.63
C LEU A 110 8.47 0.50 -13.46
N GLY A 111 8.88 0.93 -12.27
CA GLY A 111 9.11 2.35 -11.96
C GLY A 111 10.15 3.04 -12.83
N ALA A 112 11.18 2.32 -13.30
CA ALA A 112 12.20 2.86 -14.19
C ALA A 112 11.73 3.08 -15.64
N ARG A 113 10.62 2.46 -16.05
CA ARG A 113 10.15 2.44 -17.45
C ARG A 113 8.74 2.99 -17.64
N SER A 114 7.98 3.14 -16.56
CA SER A 114 6.60 3.61 -16.59
C SER A 114 6.42 4.76 -15.60
N GLU A 115 6.43 5.99 -16.13
CA GLU A 115 6.16 7.19 -15.32
C GLU A 115 4.75 7.19 -14.73
N ARG A 116 3.79 6.49 -15.38
CA ARG A 116 2.43 6.29 -14.86
C ARG A 116 2.45 5.50 -13.55
N VAL A 117 3.17 4.36 -13.52
CA VAL A 117 3.31 3.55 -12.29
C VAL A 117 4.16 4.28 -11.26
N ALA A 118 5.28 4.89 -11.68
CA ALA A 118 6.13 5.66 -10.77
C ALA A 118 5.38 6.83 -10.12
N GLY A 119 4.57 7.55 -10.90
CA GLY A 119 3.72 8.64 -10.43
C GLY A 119 2.76 8.16 -9.35
N GLN A 120 2.12 7.02 -9.55
CA GLN A 120 1.14 6.50 -8.60
C GLN A 120 1.76 5.94 -7.32
N VAL A 121 2.94 5.34 -7.42
CA VAL A 121 3.75 4.98 -6.24
C VAL A 121 4.15 6.23 -5.46
N ARG A 122 4.68 7.27 -6.13
CA ARG A 122 5.07 8.51 -5.47
C ARG A 122 3.87 9.21 -4.82
N ALA A 123 2.69 9.16 -5.43
CA ALA A 123 1.45 9.71 -4.87
C ALA A 123 1.07 9.02 -3.55
N HIS A 124 1.04 7.69 -3.53
CA HIS A 124 0.80 6.93 -2.29
C HIS A 124 1.82 7.24 -1.20
N LYS A 125 3.12 7.24 -1.54
CA LYS A 125 4.21 7.50 -0.59
C LYS A 125 4.11 8.90 0.02
N ARG A 126 3.78 9.92 -0.78
CA ARG A 126 3.49 11.27 -0.29
C ARG A 126 2.27 11.28 0.64
N ALA A 127 1.15 10.68 0.21
CA ALA A 127 -0.06 10.64 1.02
C ALA A 127 0.14 9.97 2.39
N PHE A 128 0.92 8.89 2.46
CA PHE A 128 1.25 8.25 3.73
C PHE A 128 2.18 9.11 4.61
N ARG A 129 3.19 9.75 4.01
CA ARG A 129 4.07 10.68 4.73
C ARG A 129 3.29 11.89 5.28
N ASP A 130 2.39 12.46 4.49
CA ASP A 130 1.56 13.60 4.90
C ASP A 130 0.57 13.20 6.00
N TYR A 131 0.04 11.98 5.94
CA TYR A 131 -0.78 11.43 7.01
C TYR A 131 0.01 11.31 8.32
N LEU A 132 1.22 10.75 8.30
CA LEU A 132 2.09 10.73 9.49
C LEU A 132 2.43 12.13 10.00
N ALA A 133 2.70 13.08 9.11
CA ALA A 133 2.95 14.47 9.48
C ALA A 133 1.77 15.07 10.23
N SER A 134 0.54 14.77 9.78
CA SER A 134 -0.68 15.23 10.43
C SER A 134 -0.85 14.66 11.85
N LEU A 135 -0.46 13.39 12.08
CA LEU A 135 -0.49 12.77 13.40
C LEU A 135 0.56 13.37 14.33
N VAL A 136 1.78 13.60 13.82
CA VAL A 136 2.87 14.26 14.55
C VAL A 136 2.45 15.67 14.99
N ALA A 137 1.91 16.47 14.06
CA ALA A 137 1.41 17.80 14.36
C ALA A 137 0.24 17.77 15.35
N GLY A 138 -0.71 16.84 15.18
CA GLY A 138 -1.85 16.66 16.08
C GLY A 138 -1.45 16.27 17.52
N ALA A 139 -0.30 15.62 17.68
CA ALA A 139 0.28 15.31 18.99
C ALA A 139 1.14 16.44 19.58
N GLY A 140 1.24 17.59 18.90
CA GLY A 140 2.09 18.70 19.34
C GLY A 140 3.59 18.36 19.31
N ARG A 141 3.98 17.38 18.48
CA ARG A 141 5.37 16.91 18.37
C ARG A 141 6.12 17.64 17.24
N PRO A 142 7.46 17.75 17.31
CA PRO A 142 8.23 18.44 16.26
C PRO A 142 8.07 17.77 14.89
N GLU A 143 7.87 18.58 13.84
CA GLU A 143 7.72 18.09 12.45
C GLU A 143 8.86 17.15 12.01
N ALA A 144 10.07 17.41 12.51
CA ALA A 144 11.27 16.61 12.25
C ALA A 144 11.12 15.11 12.57
N LEU A 145 10.16 14.72 13.43
CA LEU A 145 9.87 13.30 13.72
C LEU A 145 9.17 12.58 12.57
N THR A 146 8.51 13.30 11.65
CA THR A 146 7.78 12.71 10.52
C THR A 146 8.70 11.84 9.65
N GLY A 147 9.90 12.33 9.33
CA GLY A 147 10.86 11.63 8.47
C GLY A 147 11.29 10.28 9.05
N PRO A 148 11.86 10.24 10.27
CA PRO A 148 12.24 9.01 10.95
C PRO A 148 11.06 8.03 11.10
N LEU A 149 9.88 8.49 11.53
CA LEU A 149 8.69 7.63 11.68
C LEU A 149 8.26 7.01 10.35
N TYR A 150 8.27 7.81 9.28
CA TYR A 150 7.98 7.34 7.93
C TYR A 150 8.99 6.28 7.46
N LEU A 151 10.29 6.52 7.68
CA LEU A 151 11.34 5.56 7.32
C LEU A 151 11.24 4.25 8.12
N LEU A 152 10.90 4.32 9.41
CA LEU A 152 10.64 3.13 10.24
C LEU A 152 9.47 2.31 9.69
N ALA A 153 8.36 2.95 9.34
CA ALA A 153 7.20 2.28 8.76
C ALA A 153 7.54 1.63 7.40
N GLU A 154 8.18 2.38 6.50
CA GLU A 154 8.60 1.89 5.18
C GLU A 154 9.58 0.72 5.28
N GLY A 155 10.57 0.81 6.17
CA GLY A 155 11.53 -0.25 6.43
C GLY A 155 10.86 -1.51 6.98
N ALA A 156 9.91 -1.35 7.91
CA ALA A 156 9.14 -2.47 8.45
C ALA A 156 8.36 -3.20 7.34
N MET A 157 7.71 -2.48 6.42
CA MET A 157 6.97 -3.09 5.31
C MET A 157 7.86 -3.92 4.37
N VAL A 158 9.06 -3.41 4.06
CA VAL A 158 10.04 -4.12 3.22
C VAL A 158 10.54 -5.37 3.93
N THR A 159 11.01 -5.23 5.18
CA THR A 159 11.56 -6.36 5.94
C THR A 159 10.52 -7.44 6.19
N ALA A 160 9.28 -7.07 6.53
CA ALA A 160 8.19 -8.03 6.75
C ALA A 160 7.86 -8.81 5.47
N GLY A 161 7.84 -8.14 4.31
CA GLY A 161 7.57 -8.78 3.02
C GLY A 161 8.61 -9.83 2.61
N ILE A 162 9.84 -9.73 3.13
CA ILE A 162 10.94 -10.67 2.85
C ILE A 162 11.03 -11.77 3.91
N THR A 163 10.89 -11.40 5.18
CA THR A 163 11.11 -12.31 6.32
C THR A 163 9.87 -13.14 6.68
N GLY A 164 8.68 -12.75 6.21
CA GLY A 164 7.45 -13.51 6.42
C GLY A 164 6.91 -13.45 7.84
N GLY A 165 6.92 -12.27 8.48
CA GLY A 165 6.35 -12.09 9.82
C GLY A 165 6.12 -10.63 10.21
N ALA A 166 5.35 -10.44 11.28
CA ALA A 166 4.91 -9.13 11.75
C ALA A 166 5.92 -8.42 12.68
N ARG A 167 6.94 -9.14 13.15
CA ARG A 167 7.98 -8.64 14.08
C ARG A 167 8.61 -7.28 13.67
N PRO A 168 8.88 -6.98 12.39
CA PRO A 168 9.42 -5.68 12.00
C PRO A 168 8.51 -4.50 12.37
N ALA A 169 7.19 -4.68 12.40
CA ALA A 169 6.27 -3.64 12.86
C ALA A 169 6.43 -3.35 14.35
N ALA A 170 6.51 -4.41 15.18
CA ALA A 170 6.75 -4.27 16.62
C ALA A 170 8.10 -3.61 16.93
N GLU A 171 9.16 -3.96 16.21
CA GLU A 171 10.48 -3.33 16.35
C GLU A 171 10.46 -1.85 15.94
N ALA A 172 9.81 -1.53 14.82
CA ALA A 172 9.62 -0.15 14.37
C ALA A 172 8.78 0.68 15.36
N ARG A 173 7.76 0.07 15.97
CA ARG A 173 6.95 0.69 17.02
C ARG A 173 7.75 1.06 18.25
N GLU A 174 8.62 0.17 18.74
CA GLU A 174 9.45 0.43 19.91
C GLU A 174 10.51 1.52 19.62
N ALA A 175 11.05 1.54 18.40
CA ALA A 175 11.90 2.64 17.95
C ALA A 175 11.13 3.97 17.90
N ALA A 176 9.91 3.97 17.36
CA ALA A 176 9.04 5.15 17.33
C ALA A 176 8.71 5.67 18.75
N ARG A 177 8.39 4.78 19.69
CA ARG A 177 8.17 5.12 21.10
C ARG A 177 9.40 5.77 21.72
N SER A 178 10.59 5.26 21.43
CA SER A 178 11.85 5.83 21.92
C SER A 178 12.11 7.23 21.35
N LEU A 179 11.81 7.45 20.06
CA LEU A 179 11.90 8.77 19.43
C LEU A 179 10.93 9.79 20.04
N LEU A 180 9.71 9.36 20.39
CA LEU A 180 8.72 10.23 21.04
C LEU A 180 9.08 10.58 22.49
N ALA A 181 9.83 9.70 23.17
CA ALA A 181 10.30 9.93 24.53
C ALA A 181 11.56 10.81 24.61
N ALA A 182 12.34 10.89 23.52
CA ALA A 182 13.49 11.76 23.43
C ALA A 182 13.04 13.24 23.49
N ARG A 183 13.69 14.01 24.38
CA ARG A 183 13.43 15.44 24.57
C ARG A 183 14.26 16.28 23.62
#